data_AF-A0A8C6BUI0-F1
#
_entry.id   AF-A0A8C6BUI0-F1
#
_cell.length_a   1.000
_cell.length_b   1.000
_cell.length_c   1.000
_cell.angle_alpha   90.00
_cell.angle_beta   90.00
_cell.angle_gamma   90.00
#
_symmetry.space_group_name_H-M   'P 1'
#
loop_
_entity.id
_entity.type
_entity.pdbx_description
1 polymer ?
#
loop_
_entity_poly.entity_id
_entity_poly.type
_entity_poly.pdbx_seq_one_letter_code
_entity_poly.pdbx_strand_id
1 'polypeptide(L)'
;MSDEDDLEDFEPDLDGLEREDDEKETEEWEDYRKEGEDSEEWMSTPLTEDVMKEGLSVLCKTGNGLAHAYVKLEVKDRDLTDIHLLRSYIHLRYVDVSKNHLTDLSPLNYLTHLLWLKADGNRLRSARLNELPYLQIASFAYNQITDTEGISHPRLASLDLKGNHIHMVTGLDPQKLISLHTLELRGNQLNSTLGINLPKLKNLFLVAHWARGWCWEGGTVLGARMPF
;
A
#
# COMPACT_ATOMS: atom_id res chain seq x y z
N MET A 1 -27.53 61.39 59.76
CA MET A 1 -27.90 60.75 61.02
C MET A 1 -27.47 59.31 60.87
N SER A 2 -26.26 58.95 61.33
CA SER A 2 -25.97 58.47 62.70
C SER A 2 -26.75 57.19 63.00
N ASP A 3 -26.22 56.09 63.48
CA ASP A 3 -24.89 55.60 63.89
C ASP A 3 -25.05 54.04 63.92
N GLU A 4 -23.93 53.30 63.99
CA GLU A 4 -23.60 52.19 64.93
C GLU A 4 -24.77 51.38 65.57
N ASP A 5 -24.72 50.09 65.88
CA ASP A 5 -23.74 48.98 65.92
C ASP A 5 -24.53 47.74 66.44
N ASP A 6 -23.82 46.62 66.63
CA ASP A 6 -24.15 45.42 67.46
C ASP A 6 -24.84 44.25 66.73
N LEU A 7 -24.15 43.19 66.27
CA LEU A 7 -23.24 42.18 66.87
C LEU A 7 -23.95 40.84 67.17
N GLU A 8 -23.39 39.78 66.55
CA GLU A 8 -23.27 38.37 67.01
C GLU A 8 -24.58 37.54 67.16
N ASP A 9 -24.70 36.27 66.79
CA ASP A 9 -23.76 35.18 66.45
C ASP A 9 -24.60 34.02 65.86
N PHE A 10 -24.13 33.30 64.82
CA PHE A 10 -24.25 31.82 64.65
C PHE A 10 -23.76 31.37 63.25
N GLU A 11 -22.61 30.71 63.23
CA GLU A 11 -22.08 29.81 62.18
C GLU A 11 -22.98 28.53 62.00
N PRO A 12 -22.87 27.68 60.93
CA PRO A 12 -21.58 27.27 60.34
C PRO A 12 -21.52 26.86 58.84
N ASP A 13 -20.27 26.74 58.35
CA ASP A 13 -19.66 25.66 57.51
C ASP A 13 -20.16 25.39 56.06
N LEU A 14 -19.34 25.13 55.02
CA LEU A 14 -17.94 24.66 54.90
C LEU A 14 -17.43 24.82 53.45
N ASP A 15 -16.09 24.91 53.35
CA ASP A 15 -15.18 24.47 52.26
C ASP A 15 -15.10 25.24 50.93
N GLY A 16 -14.13 26.15 50.89
CA GLY A 16 -13.31 26.40 49.70
C GLY A 16 -12.08 25.48 49.64
N LEU A 17 -11.24 25.67 48.61
CA LEU A 17 -9.80 25.83 48.76
C LEU A 17 -9.17 26.24 47.42
N GLU A 18 -8.70 27.49 47.43
CA GLU A 18 -7.80 28.15 46.48
C GLU A 18 -6.33 27.72 46.69
N ARG A 19 -5.45 28.12 45.76
CA ARG A 19 -4.11 28.74 45.95
C ARG A 19 -3.36 28.75 44.59
N GLU A 20 -3.08 29.88 43.94
CA GLU A 20 -2.19 31.05 44.23
C GLU A 20 -0.67 30.81 44.07
N ASP A 21 -0.13 31.52 43.06
CA ASP A 21 1.03 32.43 43.03
C ASP A 21 2.49 31.98 42.75
N ASP A 22 2.98 32.57 41.64
CA ASP A 22 4.23 33.33 41.40
C ASP A 22 5.64 32.77 41.70
N GLU A 23 6.54 32.80 40.70
CA GLU A 23 7.70 33.74 40.64
C GLU A 23 8.73 33.44 39.51
N LYS A 24 9.00 34.49 38.71
CA LYS A 24 10.28 35.03 38.16
C LYS A 24 11.24 34.27 37.22
N GLU A 25 11.76 35.08 36.29
CA GLU A 25 12.69 34.90 35.17
C GLU A 25 14.06 34.28 35.51
N THR A 26 14.57 33.45 34.60
CA THR A 26 16.02 33.28 34.35
C THR A 26 16.27 33.05 32.85
N GLU A 27 17.22 33.81 32.31
CA GLU A 27 17.70 33.78 30.92
C GLU A 27 18.71 32.64 30.66
N GLU A 28 18.75 32.23 29.39
CA GLU A 28 19.83 31.55 28.65
C GLU A 28 20.25 30.11 29.05
N TRP A 29 20.90 29.42 28.10
CA TRP A 29 21.47 28.06 28.17
C TRP A 29 20.38 26.96 28.06
N GLU A 30 20.23 26.14 27.02
CA GLU A 30 21.19 25.52 26.12
C GLU A 30 20.44 25.01 24.87
N ASP A 31 20.91 25.51 23.74
CA ASP A 31 21.18 24.77 22.51
C ASP A 31 21.55 23.28 22.74
N TYR A 32 21.39 22.42 21.74
CA TYR A 32 21.64 20.96 21.78
C TYR A 32 20.49 20.04 22.23
N ARG A 33 19.41 20.02 21.44
CA ARG A 33 18.92 18.75 20.88
C ARG A 33 18.02 18.97 19.65
N LYS A 34 18.63 19.48 18.58
CA LYS A 34 18.27 18.95 17.25
C LYS A 34 18.81 17.52 17.24
N GLU A 35 18.03 16.57 17.76
CA GLU A 35 18.18 15.20 17.29
C GLU A 35 17.90 15.29 15.80
N GLY A 36 18.94 15.06 15.00
CA GLY A 36 18.80 14.92 13.58
C GLY A 36 17.69 13.92 13.33
N GLU A 37 16.56 14.41 12.84
CA GLU A 37 15.94 13.74 11.72
C GLU A 37 17.06 13.69 10.68
N ASP A 38 17.85 12.62 10.71
CA ASP A 38 18.49 12.08 9.53
C ASP A 38 17.32 11.68 8.61
N SER A 39 16.63 12.68 8.08
CA SER A 39 15.90 12.58 6.84
C SER A 39 17.00 12.28 5.83
N GLU A 40 17.31 11.00 5.70
CA GLU A 40 18.01 10.50 4.53
C GLU A 40 17.28 11.14 3.35
N GLU A 41 17.88 12.16 2.73
CA GLU A 41 17.38 12.70 1.49
C GLU A 41 17.59 11.58 0.48
N TRP A 42 16.58 10.72 0.37
CA TRP A 42 16.56 9.61 -0.57
C TRP A 42 16.78 10.20 -1.95
N MET A 43 18.00 10.03 -2.47
CA MET A 43 18.36 10.58 -3.77
C MET A 43 17.44 9.95 -4.82
N SER A 44 16.71 10.81 -5.53
CA SER A 44 15.84 10.36 -6.61
C SER A 44 16.69 9.65 -7.66
N THR A 45 16.35 8.41 -7.96
CA THR A 45 17.00 7.57 -8.97
C THR A 45 15.96 7.29 -10.05
N PRO A 46 15.76 8.22 -11.02
CA PRO A 46 14.80 8.02 -12.08
C PRO A 46 15.29 6.98 -13.08
N LEU A 47 14.35 6.25 -13.67
CA LEU A 47 14.62 5.32 -14.76
C LEU A 47 15.19 6.06 -15.98
N THR A 48 16.43 5.74 -16.35
CA THR A 48 17.13 6.36 -17.48
C THR A 48 17.06 5.50 -18.75
N GLU A 49 17.39 6.08 -19.89
CA GLU A 49 17.45 5.34 -21.16
C GLU A 49 18.50 4.23 -21.15
N ASP A 50 19.59 4.38 -20.40
CA ASP A 50 20.64 3.36 -20.34
C ASP A 50 20.19 2.15 -19.53
N VAL A 51 19.53 2.38 -18.39
CA VAL A 51 18.86 1.30 -17.63
C VAL A 51 17.77 0.64 -18.47
N MET A 52 17.04 1.40 -19.29
CA MET A 52 16.08 0.83 -20.25
C MET A 52 16.76 -0.08 -21.27
N LYS A 53 17.87 0.34 -21.89
CA LYS A 53 18.59 -0.50 -22.87
C LYS A 53 19.06 -1.82 -22.26
N GLU A 54 19.48 -1.81 -21.01
CA GLU A 54 19.89 -3.02 -20.29
C GLU A 54 18.72 -3.96 -19.95
N GLY A 55 17.58 -3.39 -19.56
CA GLY A 55 16.42 -4.16 -19.11
C GLY A 55 15.49 -4.62 -20.24
N LEU A 56 15.51 -3.96 -21.39
CA LEU A 56 14.63 -4.28 -22.51
C LEU A 56 15.06 -5.56 -23.22
N SER A 57 14.10 -6.44 -23.46
CA SER A 57 14.32 -7.70 -24.15
C SER A 57 13.07 -8.14 -24.93
N VAL A 58 13.24 -9.21 -25.70
CA VAL A 58 12.21 -9.81 -26.57
C VAL A 58 11.68 -8.82 -27.61
N LEU A 59 12.31 -8.85 -28.79
CA LEU A 59 11.89 -8.04 -29.93
C LEU A 59 10.74 -8.75 -30.67
N CYS A 60 9.59 -8.07 -30.81
CA CYS A 60 8.41 -8.60 -31.50
C CYS A 60 7.91 -7.61 -32.56
N LYS A 61 7.21 -8.12 -33.58
CA LYS A 61 6.48 -7.26 -34.52
C LYS A 61 5.32 -6.56 -33.80
N THR A 62 5.14 -5.27 -34.09
CA THR A 62 3.99 -4.49 -33.63
C THR A 62 2.69 -5.01 -34.26
N GLY A 63 1.53 -4.66 -33.70
CA GLY A 63 0.23 -5.19 -34.13
C GLY A 63 -0.13 -4.89 -35.60
N ASN A 64 0.45 -3.85 -36.19
CA ASN A 64 0.31 -3.52 -37.61
C ASN A 64 1.31 -4.28 -38.52
N GLY A 65 2.27 -5.00 -37.94
CA GLY A 65 3.31 -5.74 -38.68
C GLY A 65 4.40 -4.87 -39.33
N LEU A 66 4.35 -3.54 -39.14
CA LEU A 66 5.21 -2.58 -39.84
C LEU A 66 6.47 -2.17 -39.06
N ALA A 67 6.52 -2.49 -37.76
CA ALA A 67 7.65 -2.15 -36.91
C ALA A 67 7.96 -3.31 -35.95
N HIS A 68 9.07 -3.16 -35.23
CA HIS A 68 9.41 -4.01 -34.11
C HIS A 68 9.44 -3.19 -32.83
N ALA A 69 9.06 -3.79 -31.72
CA ALA A 69 9.16 -3.21 -30.40
C ALA A 69 9.61 -4.26 -29.40
N TYR A 70 10.38 -3.83 -28.39
CA TYR A 70 10.64 -4.65 -27.22
C TYR A 70 9.36 -4.80 -26.40
N VAL A 71 9.08 -6.02 -25.95
CA VAL A 71 7.84 -6.33 -25.22
C VAL A 71 8.09 -6.76 -23.76
N LYS A 72 9.36 -6.89 -23.36
CA LYS A 72 9.74 -7.27 -22.00
C LYS A 72 10.72 -6.24 -21.43
N LEU A 73 10.52 -5.88 -20.17
CA LEU A 73 11.42 -5.03 -19.40
C LEU A 73 11.67 -5.67 -18.02
N GLU A 74 12.94 -5.80 -17.64
CA GLU A 74 13.35 -6.25 -16.30
C GLU A 74 14.37 -5.27 -15.72
N VAL A 75 13.96 -4.46 -14.74
CA VAL A 75 14.78 -3.43 -14.08
C VAL A 75 14.69 -3.57 -12.56
N LYS A 76 15.03 -4.76 -12.07
CA LYS A 76 15.02 -5.10 -10.65
C LYS A 76 16.24 -4.57 -9.94
N ASP A 77 16.09 -4.20 -8.67
CA ASP A 77 17.22 -3.98 -7.76
C ASP A 77 18.15 -2.87 -8.29
N ARG A 78 17.55 -1.70 -8.58
CA ARG A 78 18.20 -0.54 -9.19
C ARG A 78 17.94 0.76 -8.41
N ASP A 79 17.42 0.63 -7.19
CA ASP A 79 17.05 1.76 -6.33
C ASP A 79 16.10 2.78 -6.98
N LEU A 80 15.32 2.38 -8.00
CA LEU A 80 14.51 3.31 -8.78
C LEU A 80 13.44 3.98 -7.92
N THR A 81 13.29 5.30 -8.06
CA THR A 81 12.23 6.08 -7.41
C THR A 81 11.17 6.55 -8.41
N ASP A 82 11.52 6.60 -9.70
CA ASP A 82 10.62 7.05 -10.77
C ASP A 82 10.74 6.15 -12.01
N ILE A 83 9.58 5.88 -12.63
CA ILE A 83 9.46 5.07 -13.87
C ILE A 83 8.69 5.83 -14.96
N HIS A 84 8.67 7.17 -14.92
CA HIS A 84 7.90 8.00 -15.85
C HIS A 84 8.22 7.72 -17.31
N LEU A 85 9.47 7.34 -17.60
CA LEU A 85 9.94 6.98 -18.93
C LEU A 85 9.12 5.85 -19.57
N LEU A 86 8.51 4.95 -18.78
CA LEU A 86 7.71 3.83 -19.27
C LEU A 86 6.45 4.24 -20.03
N ARG A 87 5.94 5.46 -19.82
CA ARG A 87 4.75 5.95 -20.54
C ARG A 87 4.90 5.90 -22.06
N SER A 88 6.14 5.99 -22.57
CA SER A 88 6.44 5.99 -24.00
C SER A 88 6.62 4.57 -24.58
N TYR A 89 6.70 3.53 -23.76
CA TYR A 89 6.98 2.15 -24.16
C TYR A 89 5.70 1.32 -24.25
N ILE A 90 4.68 1.85 -24.93
CA ILE A 90 3.28 1.35 -24.99
C ILE A 90 3.11 -0.10 -25.47
N HIS A 91 4.16 -0.70 -26.03
CA HIS A 91 4.17 -2.06 -26.54
C HIS A 91 4.69 -3.09 -25.52
N LEU A 92 5.13 -2.66 -24.34
CA LEU A 92 5.53 -3.56 -23.26
C LEU A 92 4.35 -4.44 -22.81
N ARG A 93 4.67 -5.71 -22.59
CA ARG A 93 3.73 -6.78 -22.20
C ARG A 93 4.13 -7.44 -20.88
N TYR A 94 5.43 -7.49 -20.59
CA TYR A 94 6.00 -8.09 -19.40
C TYR A 94 6.90 -7.07 -18.72
N VAL A 95 6.52 -6.60 -17.54
CA VAL A 95 7.26 -5.57 -16.81
C VAL A 95 7.59 -6.06 -15.41
N ASP A 96 8.88 -6.05 -15.08
CA ASP A 96 9.37 -6.30 -13.74
C ASP A 96 10.17 -5.10 -13.22
N VAL A 97 9.61 -4.41 -12.23
CA VAL A 97 10.20 -3.26 -11.53
C VAL A 97 10.39 -3.56 -10.03
N SER A 98 10.50 -4.84 -9.68
CA SER A 98 10.59 -5.28 -8.28
C SER A 98 11.90 -4.84 -7.61
N LYS A 99 11.90 -4.74 -6.28
CA LYS A 99 13.06 -4.35 -5.47
C LYS A 99 13.59 -2.97 -5.85
N ASN A 100 12.73 -1.97 -5.81
CA ASN A 100 13.07 -0.57 -6.01
C ASN A 100 12.40 0.25 -4.89
N HIS A 101 12.38 1.57 -5.00
CA HIS A 101 11.77 2.47 -4.01
C HIS A 101 10.55 3.20 -4.58
N LEU A 102 9.84 2.56 -5.50
CA LEU A 102 8.70 3.17 -6.19
C LEU A 102 7.52 3.40 -5.23
N THR A 103 6.95 4.59 -5.29
CA THR A 103 5.71 4.96 -4.58
C THR A 103 4.53 5.18 -5.54
N ASP A 104 4.81 5.36 -6.83
CA ASP A 104 3.82 5.58 -7.88
C ASP A 104 4.02 4.63 -9.06
N LEU A 105 2.92 4.03 -9.54
CA LEU A 105 2.87 3.21 -10.74
C LEU A 105 2.04 3.83 -11.86
N SER A 106 1.58 5.08 -11.70
CA SER A 106 0.75 5.76 -12.71
C SER A 106 1.34 5.78 -14.13
N PRO A 107 2.67 5.79 -14.37
CA PRO A 107 3.22 5.68 -15.72
C PRO A 107 2.85 4.37 -16.44
N LEU A 108 2.54 3.30 -15.69
CA LEU A 108 2.10 2.02 -16.26
C LEU A 108 0.69 2.08 -16.86
N ASN A 109 -0.10 3.12 -16.55
CA ASN A 109 -1.44 3.29 -17.11
C ASN A 109 -1.46 3.42 -18.64
N TYR A 110 -0.32 3.77 -19.26
CA TYR A 110 -0.17 3.88 -20.71
C TYR A 110 0.15 2.53 -21.38
N LEU A 111 0.50 1.49 -20.62
CA LEU A 111 0.87 0.17 -21.13
C LEU A 111 -0.36 -0.71 -21.35
N THR A 112 -1.24 -0.28 -22.26
CA THR A 112 -2.53 -0.95 -22.49
C THR A 112 -2.43 -2.40 -23.00
N HIS A 113 -1.24 -2.85 -23.42
CA HIS A 113 -0.95 -4.21 -23.84
C HIS A 113 -0.30 -5.08 -22.75
N LEU A 114 -0.19 -4.58 -21.51
CA LEU A 114 0.46 -5.28 -20.42
C LEU A 114 -0.28 -6.59 -20.10
N LEU A 115 0.48 -7.68 -20.01
CA LEU A 115 0.00 -9.03 -19.69
C LEU A 115 0.43 -9.46 -18.30
N TRP A 116 1.63 -9.03 -17.90
CA TRP A 116 2.28 -9.46 -16.67
C TRP A 116 3.01 -8.28 -16.04
N LEU A 117 2.74 -8.04 -14.75
CA LEU A 117 3.34 -6.99 -13.96
C LEU A 117 3.87 -7.55 -12.63
N LYS A 118 5.12 -7.24 -12.31
CA LYS A 118 5.71 -7.48 -11.01
C LYS A 118 6.35 -6.20 -10.47
N ALA A 119 5.88 -5.75 -9.32
CA ALA A 119 6.35 -4.57 -8.62
C ALA A 119 6.58 -4.88 -7.12
N ASP A 120 7.06 -6.09 -6.84
CA ASP A 120 7.28 -6.56 -5.48
C ASP A 120 8.41 -5.78 -4.79
N GLY A 121 8.39 -5.64 -3.47
CA GLY A 121 9.50 -5.01 -2.75
C GLY A 121 9.70 -3.56 -3.16
N ASN A 122 8.62 -2.78 -3.18
CA ASN A 122 8.63 -1.34 -3.40
C ASN A 122 8.00 -0.63 -2.18
N ARG A 123 7.67 0.66 -2.31
CA ARG A 123 7.04 1.48 -1.25
C ARG A 123 5.61 1.88 -1.62
N LEU A 124 4.93 1.05 -2.40
CA LEU A 124 3.60 1.36 -2.89
C LEU A 124 2.60 1.33 -1.75
N ARG A 125 1.77 2.38 -1.64
CA ARG A 125 0.63 2.43 -0.71
C ARG A 125 -0.69 2.04 -1.36
N SER A 126 -0.72 1.96 -2.70
CA SER A 126 -1.88 1.54 -3.48
C SER A 126 -1.41 0.76 -4.71
N ALA A 127 -2.21 -0.22 -5.13
CA ALA A 127 -2.04 -0.93 -6.40
C ALA A 127 -2.97 -0.40 -7.50
N ARG A 128 -3.58 0.77 -7.30
CA ARG A 128 -4.51 1.38 -8.26
C ARG A 128 -3.82 1.65 -9.59
N LEU A 129 -4.44 1.13 -10.65
CA LEU A 129 -4.12 1.44 -12.04
C LEU A 129 -5.42 1.67 -12.81
N ASN A 130 -5.34 2.39 -13.93
CA ASN A 130 -6.42 2.39 -14.91
C ASN A 130 -6.66 0.95 -15.38
N GLU A 131 -7.87 0.66 -15.86
CA GLU A 131 -8.19 -0.67 -16.37
C GLU A 131 -7.19 -1.09 -17.47
N LEU A 132 -6.42 -2.15 -17.19
CA LEU A 132 -5.51 -2.78 -18.15
C LEU A 132 -6.22 -4.02 -18.74
N PRO A 133 -6.74 -3.93 -19.98
CA PRO A 133 -7.69 -4.91 -20.51
C PRO A 133 -7.09 -6.30 -20.76
N TYR A 134 -5.76 -6.40 -20.82
CA TYR A 134 -5.04 -7.65 -21.08
C TYR A 134 -4.22 -8.16 -19.89
N LEU A 135 -4.18 -7.44 -18.77
CA LEU A 135 -3.37 -7.84 -17.61
C LEU A 135 -3.92 -9.13 -17.02
N GLN A 136 -3.06 -10.15 -16.91
CA GLN A 136 -3.41 -11.49 -16.45
C GLN A 136 -2.78 -11.83 -15.10
N ILE A 137 -1.58 -11.33 -14.86
CA ILE A 137 -0.84 -11.60 -13.63
C ILE A 137 -0.29 -10.29 -13.10
N ALA A 138 -0.58 -9.99 -11.85
CA ALA A 138 -0.05 -8.84 -11.15
C ALA A 138 0.46 -9.25 -9.77
N SER A 139 1.63 -8.74 -9.40
CA SER A 139 2.24 -8.98 -8.10
C SER A 139 2.76 -7.66 -7.54
N PHE A 140 2.31 -7.37 -6.32
CA PHE A 140 2.70 -6.20 -5.53
C PHE A 140 3.14 -6.66 -4.13
N ALA A 141 3.75 -7.84 -4.03
CA ALA A 141 4.11 -8.43 -2.75
C ALA A 141 5.16 -7.57 -2.03
N TYR A 142 5.14 -7.56 -0.70
CA TYR A 142 6.08 -6.82 0.14
C TYR A 142 6.14 -5.32 -0.21
N ASN A 143 4.98 -4.68 -0.23
CA ASN A 143 4.81 -3.24 -0.35
C ASN A 143 4.13 -2.70 0.94
N GLN A 144 3.62 -1.47 0.89
CA GLN A 144 2.93 -0.81 2.00
C GLN A 144 1.42 -0.60 1.69
N ILE A 145 0.83 -1.48 0.87
CA ILE A 145 -0.55 -1.32 0.40
C ILE A 145 -1.53 -1.54 1.56
N THR A 146 -2.50 -0.64 1.71
CA THR A 146 -3.46 -0.65 2.83
C THR A 146 -4.86 -1.14 2.46
N ASP A 147 -5.20 -1.10 1.18
CA ASP A 147 -6.50 -1.50 0.64
C ASP A 147 -6.37 -1.99 -0.81
N THR A 148 -7.45 -2.58 -1.32
CA THR A 148 -7.50 -3.17 -2.67
C THR A 148 -8.27 -2.32 -3.67
N GLU A 149 -8.50 -1.03 -3.38
CA GLU A 149 -9.24 -0.14 -4.27
C GLU A 149 -8.51 0.08 -5.60
N GLY A 150 -9.28 0.18 -6.67
CA GLY A 150 -8.75 0.46 -8.01
C GLY A 150 -8.10 -0.74 -8.71
N ILE A 151 -8.14 -1.93 -8.11
CA ILE A 151 -7.73 -3.18 -8.79
C ILE A 151 -8.93 -3.72 -9.58
N SER A 152 -9.10 -3.22 -10.80
CA SER A 152 -10.20 -3.62 -11.68
C SER A 152 -9.69 -3.95 -13.08
N HIS A 153 -9.34 -5.21 -13.30
CA HIS A 153 -8.74 -5.70 -14.54
C HIS A 153 -9.45 -6.96 -15.03
N PRO A 154 -10.19 -6.92 -16.16
CA PRO A 154 -11.11 -7.98 -16.57
C PRO A 154 -10.46 -9.33 -16.83
N ARG A 155 -9.19 -9.33 -17.24
CA ARG A 155 -8.43 -10.56 -17.53
C ARG A 155 -7.49 -10.99 -16.41
N LEU A 156 -7.47 -10.28 -15.29
CA LEU A 156 -6.57 -10.60 -14.18
C LEU A 156 -6.98 -11.93 -13.58
N ALA A 157 -6.07 -12.89 -13.67
CA ALA A 157 -6.24 -14.29 -13.29
C ALA A 157 -5.56 -14.61 -11.96
N SER A 158 -4.42 -13.96 -11.69
CA SER A 158 -3.64 -14.12 -10.47
C SER A 158 -3.22 -12.76 -9.92
N LEU A 159 -3.52 -12.54 -8.64
CA LEU A 159 -3.13 -11.34 -7.90
C LEU A 159 -2.37 -11.74 -6.63
N ASP A 160 -1.14 -11.24 -6.50
CA ASP A 160 -0.32 -11.41 -5.30
C ASP A 160 -0.15 -10.07 -4.57
N LEU A 161 -0.70 -10.03 -3.34
CA LEU A 161 -0.65 -8.91 -2.41
C LEU A 161 0.00 -9.34 -1.08
N LYS A 162 0.80 -10.41 -1.09
CA LYS A 162 1.47 -10.93 0.10
C LYS A 162 2.30 -9.87 0.81
N GLY A 163 2.28 -9.85 2.13
CA GLY A 163 3.22 -9.03 2.92
C GLY A 163 2.97 -7.52 2.76
N ASN A 164 1.71 -7.11 2.68
CA ASN A 164 1.29 -5.70 2.68
C ASN A 164 0.64 -5.35 4.04
N HIS A 165 0.02 -4.18 4.14
CA HIS A 165 -0.68 -3.68 5.34
C HIS A 165 -2.20 -3.64 5.15
N ILE A 166 -2.76 -4.60 4.41
CA ILE A 166 -4.19 -4.61 4.09
C ILE A 166 -4.99 -5.04 5.31
N HIS A 167 -5.87 -4.16 5.79
CA HIS A 167 -6.76 -4.42 6.93
C HIS A 167 -8.15 -4.92 6.53
N MET A 168 -8.62 -4.48 5.38
CA MET A 168 -9.92 -4.83 4.81
C MET A 168 -9.81 -4.90 3.30
N VAL A 169 -10.46 -5.89 2.71
CA VAL A 169 -10.57 -5.99 1.26
C VAL A 169 -11.74 -5.12 0.80
N THR A 170 -11.46 -4.13 -0.04
CA THR A 170 -12.45 -3.21 -0.62
C THR A 170 -12.22 -3.06 -2.13
N GLY A 171 -13.25 -2.77 -2.90
CA GLY A 171 -13.11 -2.48 -4.33
C GLY A 171 -12.83 -3.68 -5.24
N LEU A 172 -12.68 -4.91 -4.72
CA LEU A 172 -12.64 -6.12 -5.53
C LEU A 172 -14.03 -6.47 -6.07
N ASP A 173 -14.39 -5.86 -7.19
CA ASP A 173 -15.69 -6.01 -7.85
C ASP A 173 -15.76 -7.32 -8.68
N PRO A 174 -16.66 -8.27 -8.35
CA PRO A 174 -16.81 -9.53 -9.09
C PRO A 174 -17.26 -9.34 -10.54
N GLN A 175 -17.90 -8.21 -10.88
CA GLN A 175 -18.30 -7.91 -12.26
C GLN A 175 -17.11 -7.44 -13.11
N LYS A 176 -16.06 -6.92 -12.47
CA LYS A 176 -14.83 -6.47 -13.13
C LYS A 176 -13.70 -7.50 -13.05
N LEU A 177 -13.65 -8.33 -12.02
CA LEU A 177 -12.62 -9.35 -11.83
C LEU A 177 -13.10 -10.75 -12.26
N ILE A 178 -13.70 -10.82 -13.45
CA ILE A 178 -14.37 -12.02 -13.96
C ILE A 178 -13.44 -13.22 -14.20
N SER A 179 -12.14 -12.97 -14.31
CA SER A 179 -11.12 -14.00 -14.57
C SER A 179 -10.33 -14.41 -13.32
N LEU A 180 -10.48 -13.68 -12.20
CA LEU A 180 -9.62 -13.81 -11.05
C LEU A 180 -9.89 -15.14 -10.33
N HIS A 181 -8.91 -16.03 -10.36
CA HIS A 181 -9.01 -17.35 -9.77
C HIS A 181 -7.94 -17.64 -8.71
N THR A 182 -6.91 -16.80 -8.59
CA THR A 182 -5.88 -16.90 -7.56
C THR A 182 -5.70 -15.55 -6.87
N LEU A 183 -5.87 -15.53 -5.55
CA LEU A 183 -5.66 -14.36 -4.69
C LEU A 183 -4.77 -14.74 -3.51
N GLU A 184 -3.64 -14.03 -3.38
CA GLU A 184 -2.67 -14.22 -2.31
C GLU A 184 -2.63 -12.98 -1.41
N LEU A 185 -2.95 -13.18 -0.13
CA LEU A 185 -3.09 -12.14 0.88
C LEU A 185 -2.33 -12.49 2.18
N ARG A 186 -1.48 -13.52 2.19
CA ARG A 186 -0.68 -13.90 3.36
C ARG A 186 0.21 -12.74 3.84
N GLY A 187 0.39 -12.61 5.15
CA GLY A 187 1.23 -11.55 5.72
C GLY A 187 0.62 -10.15 5.64
N ASN A 188 -0.70 -10.04 5.48
CA ASN A 188 -1.47 -8.81 5.70
C ASN A 188 -2.05 -8.76 7.12
N GLN A 189 -2.83 -7.73 7.42
CA GLN A 189 -3.39 -7.42 8.74
C GLN A 189 -4.93 -7.46 8.71
N LEU A 190 -5.48 -8.40 7.95
CA LEU A 190 -6.92 -8.53 7.70
C LEU A 190 -7.69 -8.84 8.99
N ASN A 191 -8.66 -7.99 9.32
CA ASN A 191 -9.55 -8.19 10.46
C ASN A 191 -10.83 -8.97 10.10
N SER A 192 -11.11 -9.13 8.81
CA SER A 192 -12.30 -9.80 8.29
C SER A 192 -12.07 -10.29 6.86
N THR A 193 -12.86 -11.29 6.44
CA THR A 193 -12.93 -11.75 5.05
C THR A 193 -14.06 -11.07 4.26
N LEU A 194 -14.78 -10.12 4.87
CA LEU A 194 -15.75 -9.29 4.15
C LEU A 194 -15.04 -8.56 2.99
N GLY A 195 -15.74 -8.44 1.86
CA GLY A 195 -15.21 -7.86 0.62
C GLY A 195 -14.52 -8.87 -0.31
N ILE A 196 -14.20 -10.08 0.17
CA ILE A 196 -13.71 -11.17 -0.69
C ILE A 196 -14.92 -11.93 -1.27
N ASN A 197 -15.61 -11.32 -2.23
CA ASN A 197 -16.73 -11.94 -2.94
C ASN A 197 -16.38 -12.10 -4.43
N LEU A 198 -15.60 -13.14 -4.74
CA LEU A 198 -15.09 -13.40 -6.08
C LEU A 198 -15.54 -14.81 -6.54
N PRO A 199 -16.59 -14.93 -7.37
CA PRO A 199 -17.25 -16.21 -7.64
C PRO A 199 -16.41 -17.19 -8.49
N LYS A 200 -15.31 -16.71 -9.11
CA LYS A 200 -14.38 -17.53 -9.89
C LYS A 200 -13.11 -17.89 -9.14
N LEU A 201 -12.99 -17.48 -7.87
CA LEU A 201 -11.82 -17.73 -7.05
C LEU A 201 -11.67 -19.22 -6.78
N LYS A 202 -10.50 -19.79 -7.10
CA LYS A 202 -10.15 -21.19 -6.88
C LYS A 202 -9.13 -21.35 -5.77
N ASN A 203 -8.19 -20.42 -5.70
CA ASN A 203 -7.10 -20.41 -4.73
C ASN A 203 -7.15 -19.10 -3.95
N LEU A 204 -7.34 -19.20 -2.64
CA LEU A 204 -7.28 -18.08 -1.71
C LEU A 204 -6.24 -18.40 -0.63
N PHE A 205 -5.20 -17.58 -0.53
CA PHE A 205 -4.15 -17.74 0.47
C PHE A 205 -4.24 -16.61 1.49
N LEU A 206 -4.41 -16.98 2.76
CA LEU A 206 -4.53 -16.08 3.91
C LEU A 206 -3.61 -16.60 5.03
N VAL A 207 -3.05 -15.73 5.88
CA VAL A 207 -2.47 -16.15 7.17
C VAL A 207 -3.43 -15.75 8.27
N ALA A 208 -3.87 -16.73 9.05
CA ALA A 208 -4.61 -16.50 10.27
C ALA A 208 -3.63 -16.17 11.41
N HIS A 209 -3.60 -14.91 11.87
CA HIS A 209 -3.27 -14.65 13.28
C HIS A 209 -4.48 -14.84 14.20
N TRP A 210 -5.65 -15.18 13.64
CA TRP A 210 -6.87 -15.41 14.40
C TRP A 210 -6.90 -16.84 14.94
N ALA A 211 -6.61 -16.97 16.23
CA ALA A 211 -7.00 -18.15 16.99
C ALA A 211 -8.55 -18.19 17.07
N ARG A 212 -9.10 -19.37 16.74
CA ARG A 212 -10.47 -19.88 16.99
C ARG A 212 -11.59 -19.42 16.03
N GLY A 213 -12.04 -20.38 15.21
CA GLY A 213 -13.48 -20.64 15.08
C GLY A 213 -14.24 -20.25 13.80
N TRP A 214 -13.61 -20.19 12.62
CA TRP A 214 -14.32 -19.86 11.39
C TRP A 214 -14.02 -20.84 10.26
N CYS A 215 -15.05 -21.22 9.52
CA CYS A 215 -15.00 -22.09 8.36
C CYS A 215 -15.36 -21.26 7.14
N TRP A 216 -14.51 -21.24 6.11
CA TRP A 216 -14.84 -20.58 4.85
C TRP A 216 -15.64 -21.53 3.96
N GLU A 217 -16.91 -21.21 3.72
CA GLU A 217 -17.79 -21.93 2.81
C GLU A 217 -17.55 -21.45 1.37
N GLY A 218 -16.50 -21.93 0.71
CA GLY A 218 -16.25 -21.59 -0.69
C GLY A 218 -15.14 -22.32 -1.44
N GLY A 219 -14.34 -23.17 -0.77
CA GLY A 219 -13.21 -23.86 -1.39
C GLY A 219 -12.05 -24.19 -0.42
N THR A 220 -10.95 -24.70 -0.95
CA THR A 220 -9.85 -25.29 -0.17
C THR A 220 -8.92 -24.24 0.43
N VAL A 221 -8.86 -24.15 1.76
CA VAL A 221 -7.78 -23.46 2.48
C VAL A 221 -6.54 -24.36 2.53
N LEU A 222 -5.58 -24.15 1.63
CA LEU A 222 -4.27 -24.80 1.72
C LEU A 222 -3.38 -23.99 2.68
N GLY A 223 -3.52 -24.24 3.98
CA GLY A 223 -2.65 -23.60 4.98
C GLY A 223 -3.13 -23.66 6.43
N ALA A 224 -3.30 -24.86 7.00
CA ALA A 224 -3.25 -25.03 8.45
C ALA A 224 -2.57 -26.37 8.78
N ARG A 225 -1.27 -26.33 9.12
CA ARG A 225 -0.66 -27.42 9.89
C ARG A 225 -1.18 -27.28 11.32
N MET A 226 -1.92 -28.28 11.80
CA MET A 226 -2.23 -28.41 13.22
C MET A 226 -0.96 -28.72 14.01
N PRO A 227 -0.69 -28.08 15.16
CA PRO A 227 0.03 -28.73 16.24
C PRO A 227 -0.96 -29.59 17.05
N PHE A 228 -0.49 -30.77 17.44
CA PHE A 228 -1.15 -31.70 18.36
C PHE A 228 -1.34 -31.08 19.75
#